data_AF-A0A227J203-F1
#
_entry.id   AF-A0A227J203-F1
#
_cell.length_a   1.000
_cell.length_b   1.000
_cell.length_c   1.000
_cell.angle_alpha   90.00
_cell.angle_beta   90.00
_cell.angle_gamma   90.00
#
_symmetry.space_group_name_H-M   'P 1'
#
loop_
_entity.id
_entity.type
_entity.pdbx_description
1 polymer ?
#
loop_
_entity_poly.entity_id
_entity_poly.type
_entity_poly.pdbx_seq_one_letter_code
_entity_poly.pdbx_strand_id
1 'polypeptide(L)'
;KLGVKYTLSADKTECVVEGLGRPFSVSEPVELFLGNAGTAMRPLAAALCVGQGEYVLTGEPRMKERPIGHLVTALQKAGADIEYLENTNYPPLKIVGTGLK
;
A
#
# COMPACT_ATOMS: atom_id res chain seq x y z
N LYS A 1 9.89 -0.16 -6.68
CA LYS A 1 8.64 -0.81 -7.15
C LYS A 1 7.61 0.22 -7.64
N LEU A 2 7.34 1.29 -6.90
CA LEU A 2 6.33 2.31 -7.28
C LEU A 2 6.89 3.51 -8.08
N GLY A 3 8.07 3.38 -8.69
CA GLY A 3 8.67 4.44 -9.51
C GLY A 3 9.24 5.67 -8.79
N VAL A 4 9.26 5.69 -7.44
CA VAL A 4 9.87 6.79 -6.67
C VAL A 4 11.39 6.67 -6.68
N LYS A 5 12.08 7.74 -7.08
CA LYS A 5 13.54 7.86 -6.97
C LYS A 5 13.91 8.45 -5.61
N TYR A 6 14.96 7.90 -5.00
CA TYR A 6 15.49 8.42 -3.75
C TYR A 6 16.99 8.12 -3.66
N THR A 7 17.69 8.92 -2.88
CA THR A 7 19.08 8.69 -2.47
C THR A 7 19.13 8.64 -0.94
N LEU A 8 19.75 7.59 -0.40
CA LEU A 8 19.91 7.39 1.04
C LEU A 8 21.39 7.54 1.41
N SER A 9 21.68 8.28 2.47
CA SER A 9 23.04 8.44 2.99
C SER A 9 23.63 7.11 3.47
N ALA A 10 24.96 7.02 3.55
CA ALA A 10 25.65 5.79 3.96
C ALA A 10 25.31 5.36 5.40
N ASP A 11 25.07 6.33 6.29
CA ASP A 11 24.65 6.12 7.67
C ASP A 11 23.13 5.92 7.82
N LYS A 12 22.37 6.07 6.73
CA LYS A 12 20.91 5.85 6.62
C LYS A 12 20.05 6.82 7.44
N THR A 13 20.61 7.95 7.86
CA THR A 13 19.88 8.96 8.65
C THR A 13 19.28 10.07 7.78
N GLU A 14 19.79 10.27 6.56
CA GLU A 14 19.31 11.26 5.61
C GLU A 14 18.83 10.60 4.31
N CYS A 15 17.62 10.96 3.88
CA CYS A 15 17.03 10.45 2.64
C CYS A 15 16.48 11.61 1.82
N VAL A 16 16.99 11.76 0.60
CA VAL A 16 16.47 12.72 -0.39
C VAL A 16 15.51 11.98 -1.32
N VAL A 17 14.24 12.38 -1.33
CA VAL A 17 13.19 11.77 -2.14
C VAL A 17 12.77 12.71 -3.25
N GLU A 18 12.82 12.25 -4.49
CA GLU A 18 12.25 12.98 -5.63
C GLU A 18 10.74 12.75 -5.66
N GLY A 19 9.98 13.77 -5.23
CA GLY A 19 8.53 13.71 -5.20
C GLY A 19 7.93 13.52 -6.60
N LEU A 20 6.99 12.58 -6.74
CA LEU A 20 6.32 12.33 -8.02
C LEU A 20 5.37 13.46 -8.44
N GLY A 21 4.88 14.27 -7.49
CA GLY A 21 3.86 15.31 -7.73
C GLY A 21 2.48 14.78 -8.12
N ARG A 22 2.27 13.46 -8.02
CA ARG A 22 1.03 12.76 -8.39
C ARG A 22 0.89 11.46 -7.58
N PRO A 23 -0.31 10.85 -7.54
CA PRO A 23 -0.51 9.51 -7.00
C PRO A 23 0.34 8.45 -7.73
N PHE A 24 0.49 7.27 -7.12
CA PHE A 24 1.18 6.15 -7.75
C PHE A 24 0.43 5.66 -8.99
N SER A 25 1.17 5.31 -10.04
CA SER A 25 0.62 4.76 -11.27
C SER A 25 1.56 3.67 -11.77
N VAL A 26 1.06 2.44 -11.85
CA VAL A 26 1.80 1.28 -12.38
C VAL A 26 1.02 0.65 -13.53
N SER A 27 1.74 0.19 -14.55
CA SER A 27 1.14 -0.44 -15.74
C SER A 27 0.90 -1.94 -15.57
N GLU A 28 1.63 -2.58 -14.66
CA GLU A 28 1.55 -4.02 -14.38
C GLU A 28 1.19 -4.24 -12.91
N PRO A 29 0.51 -5.35 -12.56
CA PRO A 29 0.25 -5.69 -11.18
C PRO A 29 1.54 -5.81 -10.35
N VAL A 30 1.55 -5.21 -9.15
CA VAL A 30 2.73 -5.19 -8.27
C VAL A 30 2.43 -5.80 -6.91
N GLU A 31 3.22 -6.79 -6.52
CA GLU A 31 3.25 -7.26 -5.14
C GLU A 31 4.25 -6.46 -4.29
N LEU A 32 3.76 -5.95 -3.16
CA LEU A 32 4.50 -5.23 -2.14
C LEU A 32 4.55 -6.07 -0.85
N PHE A 33 5.66 -6.78 -0.66
CA PHE A 33 5.98 -7.47 0.57
C PHE A 33 6.58 -6.48 1.59
N LEU A 34 5.93 -6.31 2.74
CA LEU A 34 6.27 -5.31 3.75
C LEU A 34 6.82 -5.89 5.06
N GLY A 35 7.20 -7.18 5.08
CA GLY A 35 7.64 -7.85 6.30
C GLY A 35 6.61 -7.71 7.43
N ASN A 36 7.03 -7.22 8.61
CA ASN A 36 6.14 -6.84 9.72
C ASN A 36 6.01 -5.30 9.89
N ALA A 37 6.30 -4.51 8.86
CA ALA A 37 6.30 -3.05 8.90
C ALA A 37 4.88 -2.45 8.82
N GLY A 38 4.17 -2.49 9.94
CA GLY A 38 2.81 -1.93 10.05
C GLY A 38 2.67 -0.46 9.70
N THR A 39 3.73 0.32 9.91
CA THR A 39 3.83 1.74 9.58
C THR A 39 3.96 2.00 8.09
N ALA A 40 4.33 1.00 7.28
CA ALA A 40 4.27 1.06 5.82
C ALA A 40 2.92 0.53 5.29
N MET A 41 2.44 -0.58 5.85
CA MET A 41 1.22 -1.27 5.39
C MET A 41 -0.01 -0.36 5.38
N ARG A 42 -0.28 0.33 6.50
CA ARG A 42 -1.52 1.13 6.64
C ARG A 42 -1.53 2.38 5.76
N PRO A 43 -0.47 3.22 5.72
CA PRO A 43 -0.46 4.37 4.83
C PRO A 43 -0.50 3.96 3.35
N LEU A 44 0.20 2.90 2.96
CA LEU A 44 0.18 2.42 1.57
C LEU A 44 -1.19 1.88 1.18
N ALA A 45 -1.91 1.17 2.07
CA ALA A 45 -3.27 0.72 1.79
C ALA A 45 -4.19 1.88 1.38
N ALA A 46 -4.08 3.04 2.04
CA ALA A 46 -4.83 4.23 1.64
C ALA A 46 -4.27 4.90 0.37
N ALA A 47 -2.96 5.13 0.30
CA ALA A 47 -2.34 5.88 -0.79
C ALA A 47 -2.47 5.18 -2.15
N LEU A 48 -2.45 3.85 -2.18
CA LEU A 48 -2.58 3.06 -3.42
C LEU A 48 -4.00 3.11 -4.01
N CYS A 49 -5.03 3.41 -3.21
CA CYS A 49 -6.40 3.58 -3.70
C CYS A 49 -6.57 4.82 -4.58
N VAL A 50 -5.80 5.88 -4.31
CA VAL A 50 -5.88 7.17 -5.01
C VAL A 50 -5.25 7.11 -6.42
N GLY A 51 -4.33 6.17 -6.60
CA GLY A 51 -3.55 5.99 -7.81
C GLY A 51 -4.25 5.20 -8.91
N GLN A 52 -3.44 4.68 -9.83
CA GLN A 52 -3.86 3.72 -10.86
C GLN A 52 -2.99 2.47 -10.80
N GLY A 53 -3.60 1.31 -11.03
CA GLY A 53 -2.90 0.02 -11.10
C GLY A 53 -3.40 -0.99 -10.08
N GLU A 54 -2.87 -2.21 -10.16
CA GLU A 54 -3.23 -3.32 -9.29
C GLU A 54 -2.09 -3.62 -8.31
N TYR A 55 -2.42 -3.75 -7.03
CA TYR A 55 -1.43 -3.95 -5.97
C TYR A 55 -1.83 -5.09 -5.06
N VAL A 56 -0.87 -5.93 -4.68
CA VAL A 56 -1.02 -6.87 -3.57
C VAL A 56 -0.14 -6.42 -2.42
N LEU A 57 -0.74 -6.05 -1.30
CA LEU A 57 -0.03 -5.73 -0.07
C LEU A 57 -0.01 -6.96 0.84
N THR A 58 1.19 -7.45 1.15
CA THR A 58 1.38 -8.65 1.97
C THR A 58 2.61 -8.51 2.88
N GLY A 59 2.88 -9.52 3.69
CA GLY A 59 4.03 -9.54 4.59
C GLY A 59 4.23 -10.91 5.23
N GLU A 60 5.02 -10.93 6.29
CA GLU A 60 5.25 -12.13 7.11
C GLU A 60 3.93 -12.64 7.75
N PRO A 61 3.86 -13.88 8.23
CA PRO A 61 2.67 -14.41 8.90
C PRO A 61 2.14 -13.47 10.01
N ARG A 62 3.05 -12.85 10.76
CA ARG A 62 2.68 -11.89 11.81
C ARG A 62 1.98 -10.63 11.27
N MET A 63 2.25 -10.20 10.03
CA MET A 63 1.53 -9.09 9.39
C MET A 63 0.09 -9.48 9.06
N LYS A 64 -0.15 -10.73 8.67
CA LYS A 64 -1.48 -11.28 8.36
C LYS A 64 -2.38 -11.44 9.59
N GLU A 65 -1.83 -11.23 10.78
CA GLU A 65 -2.56 -11.19 12.05
C GLU A 65 -2.84 -9.74 12.51
N ARG A 66 -2.38 -8.72 11.77
CA ARG A 66 -2.55 -7.31 12.16
C ARG A 66 -3.87 -6.77 11.60
N PRO A 67 -4.80 -6.32 12.44
CA PRO A 67 -6.09 -5.84 11.97
C PRO A 67 -5.92 -4.57 11.13
N ILE A 68 -6.64 -4.54 10.00
CA ILE A 68 -6.72 -3.39 9.09
C ILE A 68 -8.17 -3.07 8.68
N GLY A 69 -9.15 -3.86 9.15
CA GLY A 69 -10.55 -3.79 8.72
C GLY A 69 -11.22 -2.43 8.83
N HIS A 70 -10.96 -1.67 9.90
CA HIS A 70 -11.53 -0.33 10.05
C HIS A 70 -11.06 0.64 8.96
N LEU A 71 -9.79 0.54 8.57
CA LEU A 71 -9.24 1.36 7.48
C LEU A 71 -9.85 0.96 6.15
N VAL A 72 -9.89 -0.34 5.84
CA VAL A 72 -10.49 -0.85 4.59
C VAL A 72 -11.96 -0.45 4.49
N THR A 73 -12.72 -0.57 5.58
CA THR A 73 -14.13 -0.15 5.63
C THR A 73 -14.28 1.34 5.32
N ALA A 74 -13.41 2.19 5.87
CA ALA A 74 -13.45 3.62 5.59
C ALA A 74 -13.11 3.93 4.13
N LEU A 75 -12.11 3.26 3.57
CA LEU A 75 -11.70 3.42 2.17
C LEU A 75 -12.78 2.93 1.20
N GLN A 76 -13.39 1.78 1.46
CA GLN A 76 -14.50 1.26 0.64
C GLN A 76 -15.72 2.18 0.67
N LYS A 77 -16.02 2.82 1.82
CA LYS A 77 -17.05 3.87 1.90
C LYS A 77 -16.73 5.09 1.02
N ALA A 78 -15.45 5.40 0.83
CA ALA A 78 -14.96 6.40 -0.11
C ALA A 78 -14.79 5.87 -1.54
N GLY A 79 -15.34 4.69 -1.86
CA GLY A 79 -15.34 4.12 -3.20
C GLY A 79 -14.09 3.35 -3.61
N ALA A 80 -13.17 3.05 -2.69
CA ALA A 80 -11.99 2.24 -2.97
C ALA A 80 -12.35 0.79 -3.33
N ASP A 81 -11.62 0.22 -4.29
CA ASP A 81 -11.69 -1.19 -4.67
C ASP A 81 -10.58 -1.97 -3.93
N ILE A 82 -10.99 -2.70 -2.88
CA ILE A 82 -10.11 -3.45 -1.99
C ILE A 82 -10.74 -4.81 -1.68
N GLU A 83 -9.95 -5.87 -1.87
CA GLU A 83 -10.31 -7.26 -1.59
C GLU A 83 -9.35 -7.87 -0.55
N TYR A 84 -9.90 -8.64 0.39
CA TYR A 84 -9.10 -9.50 1.28
C TYR A 84 -8.78 -10.81 0.56
N LEU A 85 -7.50 -11.13 0.41
CA LEU A 85 -7.09 -12.34 -0.30
C LEU A 85 -7.11 -13.60 0.57
N GLU A 86 -7.11 -13.44 1.89
CA GLU A 86 -7.15 -14.55 2.85
C GLU A 86 -8.25 -14.32 3.89
N ASN A 87 -7.91 -13.71 5.04
CA ASN A 87 -8.83 -13.52 6.14
C ASN A 87 -9.47 -12.13 6.12
N THR A 88 -10.81 -12.06 6.24
CA THR A 88 -11.53 -10.80 6.38
C THR A 88 -10.98 -9.96 7.54
N ASN A 89 -10.77 -8.66 7.29
CA ASN A 89 -10.19 -7.67 8.20
C ASN A 89 -8.66 -7.71 8.40
N TYR A 90 -7.94 -8.57 7.66
CA TYR A 90 -6.50 -8.75 7.79
C TYR A 90 -5.78 -8.79 6.43
N PRO A 91 -4.50 -8.41 6.35
CA PRO A 91 -3.68 -8.67 5.16
C PRO A 91 -3.62 -10.18 4.82
N PRO A 92 -3.40 -10.56 3.55
CA PRO A 92 -3.04 -9.70 2.42
C PRO A 92 -4.24 -9.02 1.77
N LEU A 93 -3.99 -7.83 1.20
CA LEU A 93 -5.00 -7.04 0.48
C LEU A 93 -4.65 -6.95 -1.00
N LYS A 94 -5.63 -7.17 -1.87
CA LYS A 94 -5.59 -6.72 -3.25
C LYS A 94 -6.27 -5.35 -3.32
N ILE A 95 -5.61 -4.39 -3.97
CA ILE A 95 -6.08 -3.01 -4.13
C ILE A 95 -6.03 -2.67 -5.61
N VAL A 96 -7.15 -2.17 -6.15
CA VAL A 96 -7.20 -1.60 -7.50
C VAL A 96 -7.31 -0.08 -7.35
N GLY A 97 -6.25 0.62 -7.74
CA GLY A 97 -6.22 2.08 -7.75
C GLY A 97 -7.20 2.61 -8.79
N THR A 98 -8.27 3.24 -8.31
CA THR A 98 -9.36 3.81 -9.15
C THR A 98 -9.71 5.25 -8.78
N GLY A 99 -9.00 5.84 -7.80
CA GLY A 99 -9.37 7.09 -7.17
C GLY A 99 -10.35 6.88 -6.01
N LEU A 100 -10.56 7.93 -5.21
CA LEU A 100 -11.59 7.97 -4.16
C LEU A 100 -12.68 8.97 -4.57
N LYS A 101 -13.93 8.70 -4.16
CA LYS A 101 -15.12 9.48 -4.49
C LYS A 101 -15.48 10.50 -3.41
#